data_AF-C5EDI3-F1
#
_entry.id   AF-C5EDI3-F1
#
_cell.length_a   1.000
_cell.length_b   1.000
_cell.length_c   1.000
_cell.angle_alpha   90.00
_cell.angle_beta   90.00
_cell.angle_gamma   90.00
#
_symmetry.space_group_name_H-M   'P 1'
#
loop_
_entity.id
_entity.type
_entity.pdbx_description
1 polymer ?
#
loop_
_entity_poly.entity_id
_entity_poly.type
_entity_poly.pdbx_seq_one_letter_code
_entity_poly.pdbx_strand_id
1 'polypeptide(L)' 'AEGFFGRMKTEAVHPEKWEEHTRNEVLALVDEYIRWYNHERIKQSLGWMSPVQYRQSQGMAA' A
#
# COMPACT_ATOMS: atom_id res chain seq x y z
N ALA A 1 -10.65 1.54 13.23
CA ALA A 1 -10.17 1.67 11.85
C ALA A 1 -8.90 0.83 11.71
N GLU A 2 -8.84 -0.12 10.77
CA GLU A 2 -7.56 -0.78 10.47
C GLU A 2 -6.58 0.23 9.90
N GLY A 3 -5.36 0.26 10.46
CA GLY A 3 -4.25 1.06 9.94
C GLY A 3 -3.69 0.48 8.63
N PHE A 4 -2.72 1.18 8.04
CA PHE A 4 -2.00 0.72 6.85
C PHE A 4 -1.47 -0.71 7.00
N PHE A 5 -0.83 -1.02 8.13
CA PHE A 5 -0.25 -2.34 8.39
C PHE A 5 -1.27 -3.47 8.51
N GLY A 6 -2.50 -3.18 8.98
CA GLY A 6 -3.57 -4.17 9.00
C GLY A 6 -3.95 -4.57 7.57
N ARG A 7 -4.19 -3.57 6.72
CA ARG A 7 -4.50 -3.79 5.30
C ARG A 7 -3.37 -4.46 4.55
N MET A 8 -2.12 -4.06 4.77
CA MET A 8 -0.96 -4.67 4.11
C MET A 8 -0.85 -6.17 4.40
N LYS A 9 -1.05 -6.59 5.66
CA LYS A 9 -0.99 -8.02 6.01
C LYS A 9 -2.07 -8.83 5.30
N THR A 10 -3.28 -8.29 5.19
CA THR A 10 -4.44 -8.99 4.61
C THR A 10 -4.50 -8.89 3.08
N GLU A 11 -4.13 -7.74 2.50
CA GLU A 11 -4.25 -7.45 1.07
C GLU A 11 -2.99 -7.83 0.26
N ALA A 12 -1.80 -7.88 0.87
CA ALA A 12 -0.54 -8.15 0.15
C ALA A 12 0.04 -9.53 0.41
N VAL A 13 0.12 -9.93 1.69
CA VAL A 13 0.95 -11.08 2.09
C VAL A 13 0.10 -12.31 2.41
N HIS A 14 -1.20 -12.16 2.71
CA HIS A 14 -2.11 -13.22 3.14
C HIS A 14 -1.51 -14.10 4.26
N PRO A 15 -1.84 -13.83 5.55
CA PRO A 15 -1.13 -14.42 6.70
C PRO A 15 -0.93 -15.94 6.67
N GLU A 16 -1.87 -16.66 6.06
CA GLU A 16 -1.84 -18.11 5.86
C GLU A 16 -0.73 -18.63 4.93
N LYS A 17 -0.11 -17.78 4.10
CA LYS A 17 0.94 -18.13 3.15
C LYS A 17 2.33 -17.64 3.54
N TRP A 18 2.49 -17.07 4.74
CA TRP A 18 3.77 -16.50 5.19
C TRP A 18 4.91 -17.52 5.20
N GLU A 19 4.60 -18.79 5.49
CA GLU A 19 5.58 -19.87 5.53
C GLU A 19 5.96 -20.38 4.14
N GLU A 20 5.18 -20.06 3.10
CA GLU A 20 5.42 -20.46 1.71
C GLU A 20 6.41 -19.52 0.99
N HIS A 21 6.65 -18.33 1.55
CA HIS A 21 7.48 -17.29 0.94
C HIS A 21 8.82 -17.14 1.66
N THR A 22 9.90 -17.07 0.88
CA THR A 22 11.20 -16.67 1.38
C THR A 22 11.16 -15.21 1.85
N ARG A 23 12.11 -14.83 2.72
CA ARG A 23 12.26 -13.44 3.17
C ARG A 23 12.31 -12.44 2.02
N ASN A 24 13.02 -12.76 0.94
CA ASN A 24 13.17 -11.85 -0.20
C ASN A 24 11.86 -11.68 -0.97
N GLU A 25 11.07 -12.74 -1.12
CA GLU A 25 9.75 -12.67 -1.76
C GLU A 25 8.78 -11.84 -0.92
N VAL A 26 8.78 -12.00 0.40
CA VAL A 26 7.97 -11.17 1.29
C VAL A 26 8.36 -9.69 1.18
N LEU A 27 9.66 -9.38 1.10
CA LEU A 27 10.12 -8.00 0.90
C LEU A 27 9.66 -7.43 -0.44
N ALA A 28 9.71 -8.22 -1.52
CA ALA A 28 9.23 -7.80 -2.84
C ALA A 28 7.72 -7.53 -2.85
N LEU A 29 6.91 -8.41 -2.24
CA LEU A 29 5.47 -8.24 -2.10
C LEU A 29 5.12 -6.98 -1.29
N VAL A 30 5.86 -6.71 -0.22
CA VAL A 30 5.69 -5.51 0.60
C VAL A 30 6.03 -4.25 -0.19
N ASP A 31 7.12 -4.25 -0.94
CA ASP A 31 7.53 -3.10 -1.77
C ASP A 31 6.51 -2.81 -2.87
N GLU A 32 6.06 -3.86 -3.57
CA GLU A 32 5.00 -3.75 -4.59
C GLU A 32 3.71 -3.19 -3.99
N TYR A 33 3.29 -3.70 -2.83
CA TYR A 33 2.10 -3.19 -2.15
C TYR A 33 2.23 -1.72 -1.73
N ILE A 34 3.39 -1.31 -1.20
CA ILE A 34 3.64 0.09 -0.85
C ILE A 34 3.54 0.99 -2.09
N ARG A 35 4.14 0.56 -3.21
CA ARG A 35 4.08 1.27 -4.49
C ARG A 35 2.65 1.41 -4.96
N TRP A 36 1.90 0.30 -5.02
CA TRP A 36 0.49 0.32 -5.41
C TRP A 36 -0.35 1.20 -4.47
N TYR A 37 -0.18 1.06 -3.15
CA TYR A 37 -0.94 1.82 -2.15
C TYR A 37 -0.73 3.32 -2.32
N ASN A 38 0.51 3.76 -2.60
CA ASN A 38 0.84 5.16 -2.71
C ASN A 38 0.47 5.78 -4.07
N HIS A 39 0.66 5.04 -5.16
CA HIS A 39 0.56 5.59 -6.52
C HIS A 39 -0.74 5.25 -7.23
N GLU A 40 -1.33 4.09 -6.95
CA GLU A 40 -2.44 3.53 -7.74
C GLU A 40 -3.74 3.42 -6.94
N ARG A 41 -3.66 3.22 -5.62
CA ARG A 41 -4.86 3.07 -4.79
C ARG A 41 -5.68 4.36 -4.75
N ILE A 42 -6.83 4.33 -5.41
CA ILE A 42 -7.79 5.44 -5.41
C ILE A 42 -8.58 5.48 -4.10
N LYS A 43 -8.69 6.67 -3.50
CA LYS A 43 -9.51 6.91 -2.32
C LYS A 43 -10.54 8.00 -2.57
N GLN A 44 -11.81 7.68 -2.35
CA GLN A 44 -12.90 8.66 -2.42
C GLN A 44 -12.68 9.83 -1.44
N SER A 45 -12.18 9.56 -0.24
CA SER A 45 -11.86 10.60 0.75
C SER A 45 -10.74 11.55 0.33
N LEU A 46 -9.98 11.20 -0.71
CA LEU A 46 -8.94 12.05 -1.30
C LEU A 46 -9.43 12.70 -2.61
N GLY A 47 -10.75 12.75 -2.84
CA GLY A 47 -11.31 13.26 -4.08
C GLY A 47 -11.03 12.36 -5.28
N TRP A 48 -11.06 11.04 -5.07
CA TRP A 48 -10.77 10.02 -6.09
C TRP A 48 -9.33 10.08 -6.64
N MET A 49 -8.39 10.49 -5.78
CA MET A 49 -6.95 10.51 -6.08
C MET A 49 -6.21 9.38 -5.37
N SER A 50 -5.04 9.02 -5.89
CA SER A 50 -4.06 8.26 -5.12
C SER A 50 -3.41 9.12 -4.04
N PRO A 51 -2.82 8.53 -2.98
CA PRO A 51 -2.15 9.29 -1.93
C PRO A 51 -1.07 10.25 -2.46
N VAL A 52 -0.30 9.84 -3.47
CA VAL A 52 0.72 10.69 -4.10
C VAL A 52 0.07 11.84 -4.87
N GLN A 53 -0.93 11.55 -5.70
CA GLN A 53 -1.66 12.58 -6.46
C GLN A 53 -2.29 13.62 -5.53
N TYR A 54 -2.87 13.16 -4.42
CA TYR A 54 -3.42 14.05 -3.41
C TYR A 54 -2.34 14.96 -2.80
N ARG A 55 -1.20 14.43 -2.38
CA ARG A 55 -0.11 15.26 -1.83
C ARG A 55 0.39 16.30 -2.85
N GLN A 56 0.48 15.93 -4.12
CA GLN A 56 0.84 16.84 -5.20
C GLN A 56 -0.19 17.95 -5.39
N SER A 57 -1.49 17.62 -5.37
CA SER A 57 -2.56 18.63 -5.52
C SER A 57 -2.63 19.62 -4.36
N GLN A 58 -2.19 19.20 -3.16
CA GLN A 58 -2.10 20.06 -1.98
C GLN A 58 -0.81 20.89 -1.91
N GLY A 59 0.09 20.80 -2.90
CA GLY A 59 1.41 21.45 -2.84
C GLY A 59 2.30 20.91 -1.72
N MET A 60 2.00 19.72 -1.20
CA MET A 60 2.75 19.04 -0.12
C MET A 60 3.80 18.07 -0.68
N ALA A 61 4.09 18.11 -1.97
CA ALA A 61 5.16 17.34 -2.57
C ALA A 61 6.50 18.00 -2.20
N ALA A 62 7.35 17.24 -1.49
CA ALA A 62 8.75 17.57 -1.28
C ALA A 62 9.58 17.24 -2.53
#